data_AF-A0A4S0MNA7-F1
#
_entry.id   AF-A0A4S0MNA7-F1
#
_cell.length_a   1.000
_cell.length_b   1.000
_cell.length_c   1.000
_cell.angle_alpha   90.00
_cell.angle_beta   90.00
_cell.angle_gamma   90.00
#
_symmetry.space_group_name_H-M   'P 1'
#
loop_
_entity.id
_entity.type
_entity.pdbx_description
1 polymer ?
#
loop_
_entity_poly.entity_id
_entity_poly.type
_entity_poly.pdbx_seq_one_letter_code
_entity_poly.pdbx_strand_id
1 'polypeptide(L)'
;LHDPDAVEAAIWFHDAIYDSRAKDNEAKSADLAEKKLAGRANPGRLARIVAMINATATHQLPPLNDERATSDAALFLDMDLAILGAEPDASDAYETA
;
A
#
# COMPACT_ATOMS: atom_id res chain seq x y z
N LEU A 1 1.73 11.03 9.86
CA LEU A 1 0.56 10.63 9.06
C LEU A 1 -0.39 11.81 8.92
N HIS A 2 -0.65 12.23 7.68
CA HIS A 2 -1.55 13.34 7.35
C HIS A 2 -2.97 12.88 6.98
N ASP A 3 -3.12 11.68 6.42
CA ASP A 3 -4.39 10.97 6.25
C ASP A 3 -4.28 9.52 6.75
N PRO A 4 -4.35 9.28 8.08
CA PRO A 4 -4.22 7.95 8.67
C PRO A 4 -5.22 6.94 8.09
N ASP A 5 -6.47 7.36 7.83
CA ASP A 5 -7.50 6.48 7.25
C ASP A 5 -7.11 5.97 5.85
N ALA A 6 -6.43 6.81 5.05
CA ALA A 6 -5.95 6.41 3.74
C ALA A 6 -4.84 5.36 3.84
N VAL A 7 -3.89 5.59 4.75
CA VAL A 7 -2.78 4.65 4.98
C VAL A 7 -3.29 3.33 5.54
N GLU A 8 -4.19 3.36 6.52
CA GLU A 8 -4.82 2.17 7.07
C GLU A 8 -5.56 1.37 5.99
N ALA A 9 -6.34 2.04 5.13
CA ALA A 9 -6.99 1.37 4.01
C ALA A 9 -5.98 0.74 3.04
N ALA A 10 -4.89 1.44 2.70
CA ALA A 10 -3.85 0.85 1.85
C ALA A 10 -3.21 -0.39 2.48
N ILE A 11 -2.94 -0.37 3.79
CA ILE A 11 -2.44 -1.54 4.54
C ILE A 11 -3.40 -2.73 4.39
N TRP A 12 -4.70 -2.53 4.59
CA TRP A 12 -5.68 -3.61 4.46
C TRP A 12 -5.81 -4.16 3.04
N PHE A 13 -5.58 -3.35 2.02
CA PHE A 13 -5.91 -3.70 0.64
C PHE A 13 -4.71 -4.04 -0.25
N HIS A 14 -3.48 -3.64 0.05
CA HIS A 14 -2.37 -3.73 -0.90
C HIS A 14 -2.13 -5.14 -1.46
N ASP A 15 -2.18 -6.15 -0.59
CA ASP A 15 -2.07 -7.57 -0.94
C ASP A 15 -3.39 -8.35 -0.85
N ALA A 16 -4.54 -7.66 -0.92
CA ALA A 16 -5.85 -8.30 -0.82
C ALA A 16 -6.12 -9.32 -1.95
N ILE A 17 -5.51 -9.13 -3.11
CA ILE A 17 -5.42 -10.10 -4.19
C ILE A 17 -4.00 -10.64 -4.24
N TYR A 18 -3.82 -11.93 -3.98
CA TYR A 18 -2.51 -12.56 -3.93
C TYR A 18 -2.46 -13.83 -4.79
N ASP A 19 -1.78 -13.75 -5.93
CA ASP A 19 -1.37 -14.89 -6.76
C ASP A 19 0.11 -14.74 -7.12
N SER A 20 0.96 -15.60 -6.58
CA SER A 20 2.42 -15.54 -6.75
C SER A 20 2.91 -15.71 -8.20
N ARG A 21 2.03 -16.09 -9.13
CA ARG A 21 2.34 -16.22 -10.56
C ARG A 21 1.80 -15.06 -11.39
N ALA A 22 0.94 -14.23 -10.82
CA ALA A 22 0.35 -13.08 -11.50
C ALA A 22 1.26 -11.83 -11.39
N LYS A 23 1.06 -10.89 -12.31
CA LYS A 23 1.80 -9.60 -12.37
C LYS A 23 0.89 -8.39 -12.20
N ASP A 24 -0.36 -8.63 -11.85
CA ASP A 24 -1.42 -7.64 -11.79
C ASP A 24 -2.15 -7.68 -10.44
N ASN A 25 -1.52 -8.24 -9.41
CA ASN A 25 -2.07 -8.35 -8.06
C ASN A 25 -2.35 -6.98 -7.48
N GLU A 26 -1.38 -6.09 -7.51
CA GLU A 26 -1.44 -4.74 -6.94
C GLU A 26 -2.52 -3.91 -7.64
N ALA A 27 -2.59 -4.01 -8.98
CA ALA A 27 -3.64 -3.37 -9.76
C ALA A 27 -5.04 -3.91 -9.40
N LYS A 28 -5.19 -5.23 -9.26
CA LYS A 28 -6.47 -5.86 -8.86
C LYS A 28 -6.84 -5.54 -7.41
N SER A 29 -5.87 -5.45 -6.51
CA SER A 29 -6.02 -5.00 -5.13
C SER A 29 -6.49 -3.55 -5.07
N ALA A 30 -5.92 -2.66 -5.89
CA ALA A 30 -6.34 -1.28 -6.01
C ALA A 30 -7.78 -1.16 -6.55
N ASP A 31 -8.12 -1.91 -7.60
CA ASP A 31 -9.48 -2.01 -8.14
C ASP A 31 -10.48 -2.51 -7.10
N LEU A 32 -10.07 -3.48 -6.27
CA LEU A 32 -10.89 -3.99 -5.18
C LEU A 32 -11.13 -2.90 -4.13
N ALA A 33 -10.08 -2.19 -3.71
CA ALA A 33 -10.19 -1.08 -2.77
C ALA A 33 -11.13 0.02 -3.30
N GLU A 34 -10.98 0.40 -4.57
CA GLU A 34 -11.84 1.40 -5.22
C GLU A 34 -13.31 0.98 -5.15
N LYS A 35 -13.62 -0.26 -5.56
CA LYS A 35 -15.00 -0.80 -5.52
C LYS A 35 -15.56 -0.89 -4.11
N LYS A 36 -14.74 -1.28 -3.13
CA LYS A 36 -15.19 -1.45 -1.73
C LYS A 36 -15.34 -0.11 -0.99
N LEU A 37 -14.59 0.92 -1.36
CA LEU A 37 -14.60 2.21 -0.67
C LEU A 37 -15.37 3.30 -1.44
N ALA A 38 -15.84 3.01 -2.66
CA ALA A 38 -16.74 3.88 -3.41
C ALA A 38 -17.95 4.29 -2.57
N GLY A 39 -18.20 5.60 -2.50
CA GLY A 39 -19.28 6.20 -1.69
C GLY A 39 -19.05 6.19 -0.18
N ARG A 40 -17.93 5.63 0.30
CA ARG A 40 -17.54 5.61 1.72
C ARG A 40 -16.35 6.54 2.01
N ALA A 41 -15.44 6.66 1.05
CA ALA A 41 -14.34 7.63 1.07
C ALA A 41 -14.64 8.79 0.11
N ASN A 42 -14.13 9.99 0.45
CA ASN A 42 -14.16 11.09 -0.51
C ASN A 42 -13.23 10.77 -1.71
N PRO A 43 -13.49 11.33 -2.91
CA PRO A 43 -12.72 10.98 -4.12
C PRO A 43 -11.21 11.21 -3.99
N GLY A 44 -10.79 12.27 -3.29
CA GLY A 44 -9.37 12.58 -3.08
C GLY A 44 -8.66 11.53 -2.23
N ARG A 45 -9.29 11.09 -1.14
CA ARG A 45 -8.78 9.99 -0.30
C ARG A 45 -8.74 8.68 -1.06
N LEU A 46 -9.79 8.37 -1.82
CA LEU A 46 -9.86 7.14 -2.61
C LEU A 46 -8.71 7.07 -3.64
N ALA A 47 -8.46 8.18 -4.33
CA ALA A 47 -7.33 8.28 -5.27
C ALA A 47 -5.98 8.07 -4.59
N ARG A 48 -5.78 8.57 -3.37
CA ARG A 48 -4.54 8.35 -2.59
C ARG A 48 -4.37 6.88 -2.19
N ILE A 49 -5.45 6.22 -1.75
CA ILE A 49 -5.44 4.78 -1.41
C ILE A 49 -5.03 3.96 -2.63
N VAL A 50 -5.68 4.19 -3.77
CA VAL A 50 -5.39 3.51 -5.04
C VAL A 50 -3.94 3.77 -5.48
N ALA A 51 -3.46 5.01 -5.35
CA ALA A 51 -2.08 5.36 -5.70
C ALA A 51 -1.05 4.65 -4.82
N MET A 52 -1.29 4.56 -3.50
CA MET A 52 -0.41 3.84 -2.57
C MET A 52 -0.37 2.34 -2.88
N ILE A 53 -1.52 1.71 -3.11
CA ILE A 53 -1.57 0.28 -3.43
C ILE A 53 -0.82 0.00 -4.73
N ASN A 54 -1.08 0.75 -5.81
CA ASN A 54 -0.37 0.56 -7.07
C ASN A 54 1.14 0.78 -6.97
N ALA A 55 1.59 1.66 -6.06
CA ALA A 55 3.00 1.94 -5.86
C ALA A 55 3.79 0.75 -5.28
N THR A 56 3.12 -0.21 -4.63
CA THR A 56 3.77 -1.44 -4.11
C THR A 56 4.29 -2.35 -5.22
N ALA A 57 3.80 -2.22 -6.47
CA ALA A 57 4.29 -3.01 -7.58
C ALA A 57 5.76 -2.70 -7.97
N THR A 58 6.23 -1.49 -7.67
CA THR A 58 7.59 -1.02 -8.00
C THR A 58 8.34 -0.40 -6.82
N HIS A 59 7.66 -0.21 -5.69
CA HIS A 59 8.13 0.53 -4.52
C HIS A 59 8.65 1.93 -4.87
N GLN A 60 8.07 2.56 -5.89
CA GLN A 60 8.37 3.93 -6.28
C GLN A 60 7.28 4.88 -5.80
N LEU A 61 7.68 6.06 -5.33
CA LEU A 61 6.72 7.07 -4.90
C LEU A 61 5.75 7.41 -6.05
N PRO A 62 4.43 7.36 -5.81
CA PRO A 62 3.47 7.75 -6.82
C PRO A 62 3.58 9.27 -7.10
N PRO A 63 3.29 9.72 -8.34
CA PRO A 63 3.38 11.13 -8.72
C PRO A 63 2.20 11.93 -8.13
N LEU A 64 2.27 12.22 -6.84
CA LEU A 64 1.28 13.01 -6.10
C LEU A 64 1.69 14.49 -6.05
N ASN A 65 0.73 15.39 -6.30
CA ASN A 65 0.94 16.85 -6.29
C ASN A 65 0.77 17.47 -4.88
N ASP A 66 0.86 16.67 -3.82
CA ASP A 66 0.68 17.07 -2.43
C ASP A 66 1.79 16.42 -1.58
N GLU A 67 2.71 17.24 -1.06
CA GLU A 67 3.84 16.77 -0.25
C GLU A 67 3.42 15.93 0.97
N ARG A 68 2.26 16.23 1.56
CA ARG A 68 1.74 15.46 2.70
C ARG A 68 1.30 14.07 2.26
N ALA A 69 0.66 13.97 1.10
CA ALA A 69 0.26 12.69 0.53
C ALA A 69 1.47 11.87 0.07
N THR A 70 2.49 12.54 -0.48
CA THR A 70 3.78 11.91 -0.82
C THR A 70 4.49 11.37 0.43
N SER A 71 4.48 12.13 1.53
CA SER A 71 5.06 11.68 2.80
C SER A 71 4.31 10.47 3.39
N ASP A 72 2.99 10.43 3.30
CA ASP A 72 2.21 9.27 3.75
C ASP A 72 2.47 8.04 2.89
N ALA A 73 2.59 8.20 1.55
CA ALA A 73 2.94 7.12 0.64
C ALA A 73 4.36 6.59 0.89
N ALA A 74 5.33 7.47 1.17
CA ALA A 74 6.70 7.07 1.52
C ALA A 74 6.71 6.18 2.77
N LEU A 75 6.02 6.62 3.83
CA LEU A 75 5.95 5.84 5.07
C LEU A 75 5.25 4.49 4.85
N PHE A 76 4.19 4.45 4.04
CA PHE A 76 3.50 3.22 3.70
C PHE A 76 4.40 2.22 2.96
N LEU A 77 5.18 2.66 1.97
CA LEU A 77 6.13 1.79 1.25
C LEU A 77 7.26 1.31 2.16
N ASP A 78 7.76 2.16 3.06
CA ASP A 78 8.75 1.75 4.08
C ASP A 78 8.17 0.69 5.02
N MET A 79 6.89 0.78 5.38
CA MET A 79 6.21 -0.23 6.20
C MET A 79 6.11 -1.59 5.50
N ASP A 80 5.80 -1.59 4.20
CA ASP A 80 5.70 -2.81 3.38
C ASP A 80 7.05 -3.56 3.31
N LEU A 81 8.15 -2.82 3.20
CA LEU A 81 9.50 -3.38 3.13
C LEU A 81 10.21 -3.50 4.49
N ALA A 82 9.54 -3.18 5.61
CA ALA A 82 10.18 -3.05 6.92
C ALA A 82 10.93 -4.32 7.35
N ILE A 83 10.43 -5.50 6.98
CA ILE A 83 11.06 -6.79 7.32
C ILE A 83 12.47 -6.92 6.74
N LEU A 84 12.76 -6.31 5.60
CA LEU A 84 14.09 -6.36 4.97
C LEU A 84 15.17 -5.60 5.77
N GLY A 85 14.75 -4.69 6.66
CA GLY A 85 15.63 -3.96 7.57
C GLY A 85 15.63 -4.50 9.01
N ALA A 86 14.95 -5.63 9.27
CA ALA A 86 14.88 -6.22 10.59
C ALA A 86 16.20 -6.89 11.01
N GLU A 87 16.40 -7.06 12.32
CA GLU A 87 17.51 -7.87 12.85
C GLU A 87 17.40 -9.32 12.34
N PRO A 88 18.53 -10.04 12.13
CA PRO A 88 18.55 -11.36 11.53
C PRO A 88 17.56 -12.36 12.16
N ASP A 89 17.51 -12.41 13.49
CA ASP A 89 16.61 -13.32 14.22
C ASP A 89 15.12 -13.07 13.89
N ALA A 90 14.73 -11.82 13.62
CA ALA A 90 13.36 -11.47 13.25
C ALA A 90 13.08 -11.80 11.78
N SER A 91 14.05 -11.61 10.90
CA SER A 91 13.96 -12.01 9.48
C SER A 91 13.83 -13.54 9.34
N ASP A 92 14.67 -14.30 10.03
CA ASP A 92 14.68 -15.77 10.00
C ASP A 92 13.35 -16.35 10.51
N ALA A 93 12.79 -15.76 11.58
CA ALA A 93 11.47 -16.16 12.10
C ALA A 93 10.34 -15.89 11.10
N TYR A 94 10.44 -14.80 10.32
CA TYR A 94 9.45 -14.47 9.29
C TYR A 94 9.52 -15.43 8.10
N GLU A 95 10.72 -15.80 7.64
CA GLU A 95 10.90 -16.73 6.50
C GLU A 95 10.43 -18.16 6.80
N THR A 96 10.40 -18.55 8.07
CA THR A 96 10.05 -19.92 8.51
C THR A 96 8.62 -20.07 9.04
N ALA A 97 7.85 -18.97 9.08
CA ALA A 97 6.45 -18.94 9.50
C ALA A 97 5.49 -19.53 8.44
#